data_AF-A0A3D0RT53-F1
#
_entry.id   AF-A0A3D0RT53-F1
#
_cell.length_a   1.000
_cell.length_b   1.000
_cell.length_c   1.000
_cell.angle_alpha   90.00
_cell.angle_beta   90.00
_cell.angle_gamma   90.00
#
_symmetry.space_group_name_H-M   'P 1'
#
loop_
_entity.id
_entity.type
_entity.pdbx_description
1 polymer ?
#
loop_
_entity_poly.entity_id
_entity_poly.type
_entity_poly.pdbx_seq_one_letter_code
_entity_poly.pdbx_strand_id
1 'polypeptide(L)'
;MKTKWMLTIFGIWYVVEGISVFFTSGGFYFMSYGFGIFCIVLGLICLMIRNEHPSRLRNSILFIFFLSALGISLIAYYAQWNGMSMVSPVGYVIPTIWLFVAIGFLLASRRSSSLPKVRNLQ
;
A
#
# COMPACT_ATOMS: atom_id res chain seq x y z
N MET A 1 14.41 11.90 5.24
CA MET A 1 13.15 12.48 5.79
C MET A 1 11.90 12.20 4.95
N LYS A 2 11.88 12.43 3.63
CA LYS A 2 10.66 12.27 2.80
C LYS A 2 10.02 10.87 2.85
N THR A 3 10.80 9.79 2.76
CA THR A 3 10.28 8.40 2.81
C THR A 3 9.68 8.05 4.17
N LYS A 4 10.25 8.57 5.27
CA LYS A 4 9.74 8.33 6.63
C LYS A 4 8.35 8.92 6.83
N TRP A 5 8.12 10.13 6.34
CA TRP A 5 6.81 10.78 6.36
C TRP A 5 5.78 10.02 5.54
N MET A 6 6.12 9.63 4.31
CA MET A 6 5.24 8.86 3.45
C MET A 6 4.86 7.50 4.08
N LEU A 7 5.82 6.77 4.65
CA LEU A 7 5.54 5.51 5.36
C LEU A 7 4.72 5.72 6.62
N THR A 8 4.85 6.88 7.28
CA THR A 8 4.02 7.22 8.44
C THR A 8 2.58 7.52 8.03
N ILE A 9 2.38 8.32 6.97
CA ILE A 9 1.06 8.67 6.45
C ILE A 9 0.34 7.42 5.96
N PHE A 10 0.98 6.62 5.09
CA PHE A 10 0.40 5.36 4.64
C PHE A 10 0.18 4.40 5.80
N GLY A 11 1.12 4.29 6.72
CA GLY A 11 0.99 3.45 7.90
C GLY A 11 -0.25 3.76 8.73
N ILE A 12 -0.47 5.04 9.06
CA ILE A 12 -1.65 5.49 9.79
C ILE A 12 -2.92 5.25 8.98
N TRP A 13 -2.93 5.61 7.70
CA TRP A 13 -4.11 5.45 6.85
C TRP A 13 -4.54 3.99 6.73
N TYR A 14 -3.60 3.07 6.50
CA TYR A 14 -3.89 1.63 6.44
C TYR A 14 -4.42 1.06 7.76
N VAL A 15 -3.90 1.53 8.91
CA VAL A 15 -4.44 1.13 10.22
C VAL A 15 -5.86 1.65 10.39
N VAL A 16 -6.12 2.92 10.07
CA VAL A 16 -7.46 3.52 10.19
C VAL A 16 -8.46 2.84 9.25
N GLU A 17 -8.08 2.63 8.00
CA GLU A 17 -8.88 1.90 6.99
C GLU A 17 -9.19 0.49 7.50
N GLY A 18 -8.16 -0.25 7.94
CA GLY A 18 -8.33 -1.61 8.44
C GLY A 18 -9.21 -1.68 9.68
N ILE A 19 -9.10 -0.75 10.63
CA ILE A 19 -9.96 -0.66 11.81
C ILE A 19 -11.41 -0.31 11.41
N SER A 20 -11.60 0.63 10.48
CA SER A 20 -12.94 1.07 10.07
C SER A 20 -13.79 -0.08 9.53
N VAL A 21 -13.16 -1.02 8.82
CA VAL A 21 -13.81 -2.22 8.28
C VAL A 21 -14.53 -3.04 9.35
N PHE A 22 -13.99 -3.12 10.57
CA PHE A 22 -14.62 -3.85 11.68
C PHE A 22 -15.87 -3.15 12.22
N PHE A 23 -16.02 -1.84 11.98
CA PHE A 23 -17.14 -1.03 12.46
C PHE A 23 -18.18 -0.74 11.38
N THR A 24 -17.83 -0.86 10.10
CA THR A 24 -18.72 -0.55 8.98
C THR A 24 -19.40 -1.78 8.36
N SER A 25 -18.91 -2.99 8.62
CA SER A 25 -19.58 -4.20 8.15
C SER A 25 -20.81 -4.51 9.00
N GLY A 26 -22.02 -4.46 8.42
CA GLY A 26 -23.29 -4.76 9.10
C GLY A 26 -23.50 -6.21 9.56
N GLY A 27 -22.42 -6.99 9.69
CA GLY A 27 -22.38 -8.40 10.06
C GLY A 27 -21.00 -9.03 9.79
N PHE A 28 -20.76 -10.27 10.25
CA PHE A 28 -19.49 -10.97 9.99
C PHE A 28 -19.39 -11.37 8.51
N TYR A 29 -18.52 -10.69 7.76
CA TYR A 29 -18.21 -11.01 6.38
C TYR A 29 -16.71 -11.30 6.23
N PHE A 30 -16.35 -12.59 6.23
CA PHE A 30 -14.97 -13.07 6.29
C PHE A 30 -14.00 -12.33 5.36
N MET A 31 -14.38 -12.08 4.11
CA MET A 31 -13.53 -11.38 3.14
C MET A 31 -13.25 -9.92 3.54
N SER A 32 -14.24 -9.22 4.09
CA SER A 32 -14.07 -7.85 4.57
C SER A 32 -13.20 -7.82 5.83
N TYR A 33 -13.44 -8.70 6.81
CA TYR A 33 -12.58 -8.79 7.99
C TYR A 33 -11.14 -9.19 7.63
N GLY A 34 -10.95 -10.12 6.68
CA GLY A 34 -9.64 -10.48 6.16
C GLY A 34 -8.93 -9.30 5.50
N PHE A 35 -9.65 -8.50 4.71
CA PHE A 35 -9.14 -7.25 4.15
C PHE A 35 -8.78 -6.22 5.24
N GLY A 36 -9.59 -6.09 6.29
CA GLY A 36 -9.32 -5.21 7.43
C GLY A 36 -8.04 -5.60 8.17
N ILE A 37 -7.86 -6.89 8.48
CA ILE A 37 -6.63 -7.44 9.08
C ILE A 37 -5.42 -7.18 8.17
N PHE A 38 -5.57 -7.44 6.87
CA PHE A 38 -4.51 -7.19 5.89
C PHE A 38 -4.08 -5.71 5.91
N CYS A 39 -5.03 -4.77 5.91
CA CYS A 39 -4.74 -3.34 5.99
C CYS A 39 -4.01 -2.97 7.30
N ILE A 40 -4.47 -3.48 8.45
CA ILE A 40 -3.79 -3.24 9.74
C ILE A 40 -2.33 -3.72 9.69
N VAL A 41 -2.11 -4.95 9.20
CA VAL A 41 -0.76 -5.53 9.11
C VAL A 41 0.14 -4.70 8.20
N LEU A 42 -0.34 -4.29 7.02
CA LEU A 42 0.40 -3.40 6.12
C LEU A 42 0.75 -2.06 6.79
N GLY A 43 -0.20 -1.49 7.52
CA GLY A 43 -0.02 -0.23 8.21
C GLY A 43 1.04 -0.32 9.30
N LEU A 44 1.01 -1.38 10.11
CA LEU A 44 2.02 -1.66 11.13
C LEU A 44 3.41 -1.88 10.53
N ILE A 45 3.51 -2.66 9.45
CA ILE A 45 4.81 -2.86 8.77
C ILE A 45 5.36 -1.53 8.26
N CYS A 46 4.54 -0.67 7.64
CA CYS A 46 4.97 0.67 7.20
C CYS A 46 5.50 1.50 8.39
N LEU A 47 4.83 1.46 9.54
CA LEU A 47 5.23 2.17 10.75
C LEU A 47 6.51 1.61 11.39
N MET A 48 6.78 0.31 11.24
CA MET A 48 8.00 -0.33 11.72
C MET A 48 9.20 0.01 10.82
N ILE A 49 9.05 -0.16 9.49
CA ILE A 49 10.16 0.03 8.54
C ILE A 49 10.51 1.51 8.29
N ARG A 50 9.71 2.46 8.78
CA ARG A 50 9.95 3.90 8.57
C ARG A 50 11.26 4.41 9.18
N ASN A 51 11.74 3.75 10.24
CA ASN A 51 12.98 4.10 10.94
C ASN A 51 14.15 3.22 10.51
N GLU A 52 13.91 2.17 9.72
CA GLU A 52 15.00 1.33 9.22
C GLU A 52 15.87 2.06 8.19
N HIS A 53 17.16 1.74 8.23
CA HIS A 53 18.09 2.14 7.18
C HIS A 53 17.69 1.50 5.84
N PRO A 54 18.00 2.15 4.70
CA PRO A 54 17.81 1.54 3.39
C PRO A 54 18.53 0.18 3.30
N SER A 55 17.78 -0.88 3.01
CA SER A 55 18.29 -2.25 2.92
C SER A 55 17.58 -2.99 1.79
N ARG A 56 18.19 -4.06 1.27
CA ARG A 56 17.54 -4.91 0.25
C ARG A 56 16.21 -5.46 0.75
N LEU A 57 16.16 -5.90 2.01
CA LEU A 57 14.95 -6.41 2.65
C LEU A 57 13.83 -5.37 2.65
N ARG A 58 14.13 -4.14 3.10
CA ARG A 58 13.18 -3.04 3.08
C ARG A 58 12.67 -2.75 1.66
N ASN A 59 13.52 -2.82 0.65
CA ASN A 59 13.10 -2.59 -0.74
C ASN A 59 12.20 -3.69 -1.25
N SER A 60 12.50 -4.94 -0.93
CA SER A 60 11.64 -6.08 -1.24
C SER A 60 10.27 -5.94 -0.58
N ILE A 61 10.21 -5.55 0.70
CA ILE A 61 8.95 -5.30 1.41
C ILE A 61 8.14 -4.20 0.70
N LEU A 62 8.77 -3.07 0.38
CA LEU A 62 8.10 -1.97 -0.33
C LEU A 62 7.66 -2.36 -1.73
N PHE A 63 8.41 -3.22 -2.42
CA PHE A 63 8.03 -3.72 -3.74
C PHE A 63 6.86 -4.70 -3.69
N ILE A 64 6.80 -5.57 -2.68
CA ILE A 64 5.63 -6.41 -2.42
C ILE A 64 4.40 -5.54 -2.19
N PHE A 65 4.53 -4.46 -1.41
CA PHE A 65 3.42 -3.54 -1.15
C PHE A 65 2.97 -2.81 -2.42
N PHE A 66 3.91 -2.43 -3.28
CA PHE A 66 3.59 -1.92 -4.61
C PHE A 66 2.75 -2.94 -5.42
N LEU A 67 3.19 -4.20 -5.51
CA LEU A 67 2.45 -5.23 -6.26
C LEU A 67 1.06 -5.48 -5.69
N SER A 68 0.92 -5.52 -4.36
CA SER A 68 -0.37 -5.70 -3.70
C SER A 68 -1.32 -4.53 -3.98
N ALA A 69 -0.86 -3.29 -3.79
CA ALA A 69 -1.68 -2.10 -4.06
C ALA A 69 -2.03 -1.96 -5.54
N LEU A 70 -1.10 -2.30 -6.44
CA LEU A 70 -1.35 -2.33 -7.88
C LEU A 70 -2.41 -3.38 -8.24
N GLY A 71 -2.31 -4.58 -7.66
CA GLY A 71 -3.30 -5.65 -7.88
C GLY A 71 -4.70 -5.23 -7.46
N ILE A 72 -4.85 -4.62 -6.27
CA ILE A 72 -6.13 -4.08 -5.79
C ILE A 72 -6.67 -3.02 -6.76
N SER A 73 -5.83 -2.07 -7.17
CA SER A 73 -6.21 -1.02 -8.13
C SER A 73 -6.71 -1.63 -9.46
N LEU A 74 -5.97 -2.57 -10.04
CA LEU A 74 -6.33 -3.20 -11.32
C LEU A 74 -7.61 -4.02 -11.23
N ILE A 75 -7.81 -4.78 -10.14
CA ILE A 75 -9.06 -5.53 -9.91
C ILE A 75 -10.24 -4.56 -9.81
N ALA A 76 -10.07 -3.44 -9.09
CA ALA A 76 -11.13 -2.45 -8.93
C ALA A 76 -11.45 -1.73 -10.26
N TYR A 77 -10.44 -1.38 -11.07
CA TYR A 77 -10.64 -0.87 -12.43
C TYR A 77 -11.38 -1.86 -13.31
N TYR A 78 -11.02 -3.15 -13.25
CA TYR A 78 -11.68 -4.21 -14.00
C TYR A 78 -13.13 -4.42 -13.55
N ALA A 79 -13.41 -4.38 -12.25
CA ALA A 79 -14.77 -4.47 -11.72
C ALA A 79 -15.65 -3.30 -12.19
N GLN A 80 -15.08 -2.09 -12.22
CA GLN A 80 -15.76 -0.90 -12.72
C GLN A 80 -16.02 -0.97 -14.22
N TRP A 81 -15.04 -1.43 -15.00
CA TRP A 81 -15.17 -1.56 -16.44
C TRP A 81 -16.22 -2.61 -16.85
N ASN A 82 -16.32 -3.72 -16.11
CA ASN A 82 -17.35 -4.74 -16.32
C ASN A 82 -18.74 -4.38 -15.77
N GLY A 83 -18.92 -3.18 -15.22
CA GLY A 83 -20.20 -2.74 -14.65
C GLY A 83 -20.61 -3.48 -13.37
N MET A 84 -19.69 -4.22 -12.73
CA MET A 84 -19.95 -4.92 -11.47
C MET A 84 -19.96 -3.97 -10.27
N SER A 85 -19.20 -2.88 -10.35
CA SER A 85 -19.25 -1.77 -9.40
C SER A 85 -19.78 -0.52 -10.12
N MET A 86 -20.84 0.08 -9.56
CA MET A 86 -21.44 1.39 -9.87
C MET A 86 -21.54 1.83 -11.35
N VAL A 87 -22.76 2.16 -11.81
CA VAL A 87 -23.08 2.67 -13.18
C VAL A 87 -22.52 4.08 -13.47
N SER A 88 -21.64 4.63 -12.62
CA SER A 88 -21.18 6.01 -12.68
C SER A 88 -19.65 6.11 -12.82
N PRO A 89 -19.12 7.10 -13.57
CA PRO A 89 -17.69 7.39 -13.65
C PRO A 89 -17.01 7.60 -12.29
N VAL A 90 -17.77 7.96 -11.25
CA VAL A 90 -17.27 8.11 -9.87
C VAL A 90 -16.68 6.80 -9.32
N GLY A 91 -17.10 5.64 -9.83
CA GLY A 91 -16.54 4.34 -9.41
C GLY A 91 -15.06 4.15 -9.75
N TYR A 92 -14.48 4.99 -10.61
CA TYR A 92 -13.03 4.99 -10.88
C TYR A 92 -12.19 5.70 -9.82
N VAL A 93 -12.79 6.44 -8.89
CA VAL A 93 -12.05 7.19 -7.86
C VAL A 93 -11.26 6.25 -6.95
N ILE A 94 -11.91 5.20 -6.42
CA ILE A 94 -11.26 4.23 -5.53
C ILE A 94 -10.09 3.51 -6.21
N PRO A 95 -10.24 2.91 -7.42
CA PRO A 95 -9.13 2.33 -8.16
C PRO A 95 -7.95 3.31 -8.35
N THR A 96 -8.25 4.58 -8.63
CA THR A 96 -7.25 5.63 -8.85
C THR A 96 -6.47 5.96 -7.57
N ILE A 97 -7.14 6.01 -6.40
CA ILE A 97 -6.48 6.21 -5.11
C ILE A 97 -5.47 5.09 -4.85
N TRP A 98 -5.87 3.84 -5.05
CA TRP A 98 -4.98 2.69 -4.90
C TRP A 98 -3.81 2.69 -5.89
N LEU A 99 -4.02 3.21 -7.10
CA LEU A 99 -2.94 3.39 -8.08
C LEU A 99 -1.88 4.38 -7.57
N PHE A 100 -2.31 5.52 -7.01
CA PHE A 100 -1.36 6.49 -6.44
C PHE A 100 -0.58 5.92 -5.27
N VAL A 101 -1.21 5.09 -4.44
CA VAL A 101 -0.56 4.42 -3.32
C VAL A 101 0.49 3.42 -3.82
N ALA A 102 0.15 2.63 -4.84
CA ALA A 102 1.10 1.74 -5.50
C ALA A 102 2.31 2.53 -6.04
N ILE A 103 2.08 3.63 -6.76
CA ILE A 103 3.15 4.51 -7.26
C ILE A 103 4.01 5.03 -6.09
N GLY A 104 3.40 5.41 -4.97
CA GLY A 104 4.10 5.82 -3.75
C GLY A 104 5.10 4.75 -3.27
N PHE A 105 4.66 3.49 -3.18
CA PHE A 105 5.52 2.37 -2.78
C PHE A 105 6.61 2.05 -3.80
N LEU A 106 6.32 2.16 -5.11
CA LEU A 106 7.31 1.98 -6.16
C LEU A 106 8.43 3.04 -6.11
N LEU A 107 8.07 4.30 -5.89
CA LEU A 107 9.03 5.39 -5.73
C LEU A 107 9.84 5.22 -4.43
N ALA A 108 9.22 4.70 -3.37
CA ALA A 108 9.88 4.37 -2.10
C ALA A 108 10.94 3.28 -2.26
N SER A 109 10.59 2.20 -2.97
CA SER A 109 11.47 1.04 -3.14
C SER A 109 12.68 1.38 -4.00
N ARG A 110 12.50 2.19 -5.06
CA ARG A 110 13.57 2.61 -5.97
C ARG A 110 14.58 3.57 -5.34
N ARG A 111 14.14 4.49 -4.47
CA ARG A 111 15.04 5.47 -3.82
C ARG A 111 16.04 4.83 -2.86
N SER A 112 15.73 3.67 -2.32
CA SER A 112 16.58 2.97 -1.36
C SER A 112 17.61 2.07 -2.03
N SER A 113 17.59 1.94 -3.36
CA SER A 113 18.53 1.12 -4.15
C SER A 113 19.83 1.87 -4.51
N SER A 114 19.90 3.18 -4.30
CA SER A 114 21.10 3.98 -4.51
C SER A 114 22.00 3.93 -3.27
N LEU A 115 22.48 2.75 -2.90
CA LEU A 115 23.65 2.67 -2.02
C LEU A 115 24.91 3.03 -2.84
N PRO A 116 25.91 3.71 -2.24
CA PRO A 116 27.10 4.10 -2.97
C PRO A 116 27.78 2.85 -3.53
N LYS A 117 28.15 2.91 -4.81
CA LYS A 117 29.13 1.99 -5.40
C LYS A 117 30.28 1.90 -4.41
N VAL A 118 30.57 0.70 -3.90
CA VAL A 118 31.77 0.42 -3.12
C VAL A 118 32.93 0.94 -3.97
N ARG A 119 33.49 2.08 -3.55
CA ARG A 119 34.71 2.61 -4.14
C ARG A 119 35.77 1.63 -3.67
N ASN A 120 36.28 0.82 -4.60
CA ASN A 120 37.39 -0.10 -4.37
C ASN A 120 38.44 0.60 -3.51
N LEU A 121 38.61 0.12 -2.27
CA LEU A 121 39.80 0.42 -1.50
C LEU A 121 40.90 -0.43 -2.14
N GLN A 122 41.72 0.24 -2.94
CA GLN A 122 43.05 -0.22 -3.31
C GLN A 122 43.92 -0.31 -2.05
#